data_AF-B8MN99-F1
#
_entry.id   AF-B8MN99-F1
#
_cell.length_a   1.000
_cell.length_b   1.000
_cell.length_c   1.000
_cell.angle_alpha   90.00
_cell.angle_beta   90.00
_cell.angle_gamma   90.00
#
_symmetry.space_group_name_H-M   'P 1'
#
loop_
_entity.id
_entity.type
_entity.pdbx_description
1 polymer ?
#
loop_
_entity_poly.entity_id
_entity_poly.type
_entity_poly.pdbx_seq_one_letter_code
_entity_poly.pdbx_strand_id
1 'polypeptide(L)'
;MKSSLAERQPYNLSSPVALPRARPLTRLNAPGNTMARKGSGTDGPLQTALLESTFAATTRASEGQKIFSPIAAFLDKHRSQTAGLAPHLLRALTALSDDLASIAQQHFNAYISGI
;
A
#
# COMPACT_ATOMS: atom_id res chain seq x y z
N MET A 1 3.42 34.93 -51.70
CA MET A 1 3.05 33.88 -50.74
C MET A 1 2.65 34.55 -49.44
N LYS A 2 1.35 34.54 -49.08
CA LYS A 2 0.82 35.13 -47.85
C LYS A 2 0.07 34.03 -47.09
N SER A 3 0.48 33.76 -45.86
CA SER A 3 -0.13 32.79 -44.93
C SER A 3 -0.56 33.58 -43.69
N SER A 4 -1.86 33.78 -43.48
CA SER A 4 -2.73 33.02 -42.57
C SER A 4 -2.54 33.42 -41.09
N LEU A 5 -3.37 34.35 -40.63
CA LEU A 5 -3.62 34.62 -39.22
C LEU A 5 -5.15 34.68 -39.06
N ALA A 6 -5.75 33.64 -38.49
CA ALA A 6 -7.18 33.55 -38.24
C ALA A 6 -7.44 33.57 -36.73
N GLU A 7 -7.74 34.76 -36.25
CA GLU A 7 -8.36 35.06 -34.97
C GLU A 7 -9.87 34.86 -35.09
N ARG A 8 -10.50 34.15 -34.13
CA ARG A 8 -11.94 34.21 -33.79
C ARG A 8 -12.32 33.28 -32.62
N GLN A 9 -12.59 33.87 -31.47
CA GLN A 9 -13.66 33.49 -30.53
C GLN A 9 -14.87 34.43 -30.81
N PRO A 10 -16.11 34.24 -30.30
CA PRO A 10 -16.66 33.19 -29.42
C PRO A 10 -17.96 32.55 -29.97
N TYR A 11 -18.49 31.50 -29.34
CA TYR A 11 -19.85 30.98 -29.61
C TYR A 11 -20.74 30.98 -28.37
N ASN A 12 -21.98 31.39 -28.64
CA ASN A 12 -23.09 31.72 -27.77
C ASN A 12 -23.78 30.51 -27.10
N LEU A 13 -24.52 30.82 -26.03
CA LEU A 13 -25.45 29.97 -25.28
C LEU A 13 -26.71 29.55 -26.08
N SER A 14 -27.36 28.50 -25.54
CA SER A 14 -28.77 28.05 -25.67
C SER A 14 -29.10 26.92 -26.64
N SER A 15 -29.29 25.72 -26.08
CA SER A 15 -30.56 24.98 -26.15
C SER A 15 -30.56 23.77 -25.19
N PRO A 16 -31.64 23.51 -24.42
CA PRO A 16 -31.70 22.45 -23.43
C PRO A 16 -32.16 21.13 -24.05
N VAL A 17 -31.35 20.08 -23.95
CA VAL A 17 -31.78 18.71 -24.26
C VAL A 17 -32.34 18.06 -23.00
N ALA A 18 -33.64 17.81 -23.04
CA ALA A 18 -34.41 17.11 -22.02
C ALA A 18 -33.94 15.66 -21.87
N LEU A 19 -33.49 15.29 -20.66
CA LEU A 19 -33.26 13.90 -20.24
C LEU A 19 -34.44 13.42 -19.38
N PRO A 20 -34.87 12.16 -19.54
CA PRO A 20 -36.16 11.69 -19.05
C PRO A 20 -36.21 11.58 -17.52
N ARG A 21 -37.32 12.10 -16.97
CA ARG A 21 -37.82 11.92 -15.59
C ARG A 21 -37.41 10.56 -15.00
N ALA A 22 -36.45 10.56 -14.08
CA ALA A 22 -36.24 9.46 -13.16
C ALA A 22 -37.50 9.35 -12.27
N ARG A 23 -38.21 8.23 -12.36
CA ARG A 23 -39.31 7.89 -11.46
C ARG A 23 -38.75 7.84 -10.02
N PRO A 24 -39.35 8.52 -9.04
CA PRO A 24 -38.97 8.28 -7.66
C PRO A 24 -39.39 6.85 -7.31
N LEU A 25 -38.42 5.96 -7.10
CA LEU A 25 -38.66 4.65 -6.52
C LEU A 25 -39.22 4.89 -5.12
N THR A 26 -40.53 4.75 -5.00
CA THR A 26 -41.23 4.69 -3.73
C THR A 26 -40.52 3.64 -2.88
N ARG A 27 -39.80 4.08 -1.84
CA ARG A 27 -39.21 3.18 -0.84
C ARG A 27 -40.37 2.43 -0.22
N LEU A 28 -40.50 1.15 -0.58
CA LEU A 28 -41.44 0.22 0.03
C LEU A 28 -41.08 0.15 1.51
N ASN A 29 -41.92 0.74 2.37
CA ASN A 29 -41.83 0.56 3.82
C ASN A 29 -42.13 -0.92 4.12
N ALA A 30 -41.08 -1.72 4.29
CA ALA A 30 -41.20 -3.05 4.87
C ALA A 30 -41.09 -2.90 6.40
N PRO A 31 -42.12 -3.27 7.19
CA PRO A 31 -41.99 -3.42 8.63
C PRO A 31 -41.30 -4.77 8.85
N GLY A 32 -39.98 -4.79 8.66
CA GLY A 32 -39.14 -5.97 8.76
C GLY A 32 -38.12 -5.77 9.86
N ASN A 33 -38.54 -6.12 11.08
CA ASN A 33 -37.70 -6.64 12.14
C ASN A 33 -36.52 -5.74 12.52
N THR A 34 -36.78 -4.84 13.46
CA THR A 34 -35.77 -4.38 14.41
C THR A 34 -35.10 -5.61 15.03
N MET A 35 -34.01 -6.10 14.42
CA MET A 35 -32.97 -6.71 15.23
C MET A 35 -32.55 -5.60 16.16
N ALA A 36 -32.85 -5.76 17.45
CA ALA A 36 -32.21 -5.01 18.49
C ALA A 36 -30.71 -5.11 18.21
N ARG A 37 -30.14 -4.06 17.62
CA ARG A 37 -28.70 -3.85 17.62
C ARG A 37 -28.37 -3.84 19.10
N LYS A 38 -27.84 -4.96 19.57
CA LYS A 38 -27.34 -5.10 20.93
C LYS A 38 -26.22 -4.08 21.04
N GLY A 39 -26.60 -2.90 21.52
CA GLY A 39 -25.67 -1.86 21.88
C GLY A 39 -24.89 -2.32 23.09
N SER A 40 -23.61 -1.94 23.06
CA SER A 40 -22.71 -1.77 24.20
C SER A 40 -22.34 -3.00 25.04
N GLY A 41 -21.04 -3.26 25.06
CA GLY A 41 -20.36 -3.68 26.27
C GLY A 41 -19.46 -4.88 26.05
N THR A 42 -18.16 -4.63 26.00
CA THR A 42 -17.05 -5.57 25.84
C THR A 42 -16.92 -6.16 24.44
N ASP A 43 -15.93 -5.66 23.69
CA ASP A 43 -15.26 -6.50 22.69
C ASP A 43 -14.92 -7.80 23.41
N GLY A 44 -15.47 -8.93 22.95
CA GLY A 44 -15.29 -10.20 23.64
C GLY A 44 -13.79 -10.50 23.78
N PRO A 45 -13.35 -11.29 24.79
CA PRO A 45 -11.92 -11.53 25.04
C PRO A 45 -11.11 -11.92 23.78
N LEU A 46 -11.74 -12.69 22.88
CA LEU A 46 -11.15 -13.05 21.58
C LEU A 46 -10.99 -11.86 20.62
N GLN A 47 -11.98 -10.97 20.55
CA GLN A 47 -11.92 -9.79 19.69
C GLN A 47 -10.84 -8.82 20.16
N THR A 48 -10.74 -8.60 21.47
CA THR A 48 -9.67 -7.81 22.08
C THR A 48 -8.31 -8.42 21.79
N ALA A 49 -8.14 -9.73 22.00
CA ALA A 49 -6.89 -10.44 21.72
C ALA A 49 -6.48 -10.36 20.24
N LEU A 50 -7.44 -10.44 19.31
CA LEU A 50 -7.17 -10.28 17.87
C LEU A 50 -6.73 -8.86 17.52
N LEU A 51 -7.36 -7.83 18.10
CA LEU A 51 -6.98 -6.44 17.89
C LEU A 51 -5.57 -6.17 18.43
N GLU A 52 -5.27 -6.64 19.64
CA GLU A 52 -3.95 -6.52 20.26
C GLU A 52 -2.88 -7.25 19.43
N SER A 53 -3.16 -8.48 19.00
CA SER A 53 -2.25 -9.24 18.14
C SER A 53 -1.99 -8.54 16.81
N THR A 54 -3.04 -7.97 16.19
CA THR A 54 -2.92 -7.24 14.92
C THR A 54 -2.10 -5.96 15.11
N PHE A 55 -2.34 -5.23 16.20
CA PHE A 55 -1.59 -4.05 16.55
C PHE A 55 -0.10 -4.38 16.76
N ALA A 56 0.20 -5.40 17.57
CA ALA A 56 1.57 -5.85 17.81
C ALA A 56 2.27 -6.30 16.52
N ALA A 57 1.57 -7.01 15.64
CA ALA A 57 2.11 -7.41 14.33
C ALA A 57 2.39 -6.20 13.43
N THR A 58 1.50 -5.21 13.40
CA THR A 58 1.66 -3.99 12.61
C THR A 58 2.83 -3.16 13.11
N THR A 59 2.98 -3.01 14.43
CA THR A 59 4.11 -2.33 15.05
C THR A 59 5.42 -3.00 14.66
N ARG A 60 5.53 -4.32 14.85
CA ARG A 60 6.72 -5.10 14.45
C ARG A 60 7.00 -5.00 12.95
N ALA A 61 5.99 -5.01 12.09
CA ALA A 61 6.19 -4.80 10.65
C ALA A 61 6.82 -3.43 10.36
N SER A 62 6.29 -2.36 10.98
CA SER A 62 6.79 -0.99 10.79
C SER A 62 8.22 -0.80 11.32
N GLU A 63 8.54 -1.40 12.47
CA GLU A 63 9.86 -1.34 13.07
C GLU A 63 10.85 -2.20 12.30
N GLY A 64 10.43 -3.39 11.87
CA GLY A 64 11.23 -4.30 11.04
C GLY A 64 11.61 -3.62 9.74
N GLN A 65 10.67 -2.94 9.09
CA GLN A 65 10.99 -2.14 7.91
C GLN A 65 12.09 -1.09 8.21
N LYS A 66 12.02 -0.37 9.33
CA LYS A 66 13.04 0.64 9.69
C LYS A 66 14.41 0.02 9.94
N ILE A 67 14.47 -1.14 10.61
CA ILE A 67 15.72 -1.82 10.96
C ILE A 67 16.37 -2.45 9.73
N PHE A 68 15.58 -3.11 8.87
CA PHE A 68 16.11 -3.93 7.77
C PHE A 68 16.18 -3.20 6.42
N SER A 69 15.47 -2.07 6.24
CA SER A 69 15.53 -1.28 5.00
C SER A 69 16.95 -0.81 4.63
N PRO A 70 17.78 -0.29 5.56
CA PRO A 70 19.15 0.08 5.23
C PRO A 70 20.01 -1.09 4.73
N ILE A 71 19.81 -2.29 5.29
CA ILE A 71 20.53 -3.50 4.88
C ILE A 71 20.09 -3.91 3.46
N ALA A 72 18.78 -3.90 3.19
CA ALA A 72 18.27 -4.18 1.86
C ALA A 72 18.81 -3.18 0.81
N ALA A 73 18.80 -1.88 1.13
CA ALA A 73 19.34 -0.84 0.26
C ALA A 73 20.85 -0.99 0.02
N PHE A 74 21.61 -1.38 1.06
CA PHE A 74 23.03 -1.69 0.94
C PHE A 74 23.27 -2.85 -0.03
N LEU A 75 22.59 -3.99 0.18
CA LEU A 75 22.73 -5.18 -0.66
C LEU A 75 22.36 -4.90 -2.13
N ASP A 76 21.29 -4.15 -2.36
CA ASP A 76 20.84 -3.75 -3.70
C ASP A 76 21.87 -2.88 -4.42
N LYS A 77 22.42 -1.89 -3.72
CA LYS A 77 23.50 -1.03 -4.23
C LYS A 77 24.72 -1.87 -4.63
N HIS A 78 25.14 -2.81 -3.79
CA HIS A 78 26.32 -3.64 -4.06
C HIS A 78 26.12 -4.60 -5.24
N ARG A 79 24.91 -5.14 -5.43
CA ARG A 79 24.57 -5.94 -6.62
C ARG A 79 24.58 -5.10 -7.89
N SER A 80 24.20 -3.82 -7.78
CA SER A 80 24.13 -2.88 -8.91
C SER A 80 25.49 -2.26 -9.29
N GLN A 81 26.44 -2.19 -8.35
CA GLN A 81 27.71 -1.45 -8.50
C GLN A 81 28.94 -2.36 -8.48
N THR A 82 28.97 -3.35 -9.36
CA THR A 82 30.11 -4.28 -9.48
C THR A 82 31.06 -3.98 -10.65
N ALA A 83 30.73 -2.96 -11.46
CA ALA A 83 31.51 -2.58 -12.63
C ALA A 83 32.90 -2.06 -12.25
N GLY A 84 33.94 -2.63 -12.86
CA GLY A 84 35.33 -2.20 -12.69
C GLY A 84 36.10 -2.85 -11.51
N LEU A 85 35.47 -3.75 -10.75
CA LEU A 85 36.16 -4.53 -9.72
C LEU A 85 36.94 -5.70 -10.32
N ALA A 86 38.11 -5.98 -9.76
CA ALA A 86 38.86 -7.18 -10.11
C ALA A 86 38.05 -8.45 -9.75
N PRO A 87 38.14 -9.54 -10.54
CA PRO A 87 37.27 -10.71 -10.37
C PRO A 87 37.31 -11.38 -8.98
N HIS A 88 38.45 -11.34 -8.30
CA HIS A 88 38.60 -11.89 -6.96
C HIS A 88 37.93 -11.02 -5.88
N LEU A 89 38.03 -9.68 -6.01
CA LEU A 89 37.28 -8.74 -5.15
C LEU A 89 35.78 -8.90 -5.36
N LEU A 90 35.34 -9.01 -6.62
CA LEU A 90 33.94 -9.25 -6.95
C LEU A 90 33.44 -10.52 -6.27
N ARG A 91 34.18 -11.63 -6.40
CA ARG A 91 33.81 -12.90 -5.77
C ARG A 91 33.72 -12.79 -4.24
N ALA A 92 34.68 -12.14 -3.60
CA ALA A 92 34.67 -11.93 -2.15
C ALA A 92 33.48 -11.06 -1.71
N LEU A 93 33.19 -9.98 -2.43
CA LEU A 93 32.07 -9.10 -2.16
C LEU A 93 30.72 -9.80 -2.36
N THR A 94 30.59 -10.62 -3.40
CA THR A 94 29.39 -11.45 -3.63
C THR A 94 29.17 -12.42 -2.48
N ALA A 95 30.21 -13.16 -2.08
CA ALA A 95 30.11 -14.10 -0.94
C ALA A 95 29.68 -13.39 0.36
N LEU A 96 30.29 -12.24 0.66
CA LEU A 96 29.92 -11.42 1.81
C LEU A 96 28.48 -10.92 1.74
N SER A 97 28.04 -10.47 0.55
CA SER A 97 26.68 -9.98 0.33
C SER A 97 25.64 -11.08 0.52
N ASP A 98 25.93 -12.29 0.03
CA ASP A 98 25.02 -13.43 0.16
C ASP A 98 24.93 -13.93 1.62
N ASP A 99 26.06 -14.00 2.34
CA ASP A 99 26.08 -14.31 3.77
C ASP A 99 25.28 -13.29 4.59
N LEU A 100 25.51 -11.99 4.32
CA LEU A 100 24.78 -10.92 4.98
C LEU A 100 23.28 -10.96 4.68
N ALA A 101 22.89 -11.25 3.43
CA ALA A 101 21.50 -11.39 3.03
C ALA A 101 20.83 -12.56 3.77
N SER A 102 21.53 -13.70 3.90
CA SER A 102 21.05 -14.88 4.62
C SER A 102 20.77 -14.56 6.10
N ILE A 103 21.74 -13.96 6.79
CA ILE A 103 21.61 -13.60 8.21
C ILE A 103 20.52 -12.54 8.40
N ALA A 104 20.50 -11.50 7.56
CA ALA A 104 19.48 -10.45 7.62
C ALA A 104 18.06 -11.02 7.43
N GLN A 105 17.88 -11.96 6.50
CA GLN A 105 16.59 -12.62 6.28
C GLN A 105 16.15 -13.45 7.50
N GLN A 106 17.07 -14.18 8.12
CA GLN A 106 16.78 -14.96 9.33
C GLN A 106 16.31 -14.05 10.48
N HIS A 107 17.04 -12.95 10.74
CA HIS A 107 16.66 -12.00 11.77
C HIS A 107 15.36 -11.26 11.45
N PHE A 108 15.12 -10.91 10.18
CA PHE A 108 13.86 -10.31 9.76
C PHE A 108 12.69 -11.25 10.02
N ASN A 109 12.81 -12.53 9.64
CA ASN A 109 11.77 -13.53 9.84
C ASN A 109 11.48 -13.76 11.33
N ALA A 110 12.51 -13.87 12.16
CA ALA A 110 12.35 -14.00 13.61
C ALA A 110 11.61 -12.78 14.20
N TYR A 111 12.06 -11.58 13.82
CA TYR A 111 11.49 -10.32 14.31
C TYR A 111 10.00 -10.14 13.91
N ILE A 112 9.66 -10.41 12.64
CA ILE A 112 8.29 -10.32 12.14
C ILE A 112 7.41 -11.46 12.67
N SER A 113 7.99 -12.59 13.05
CA SER A 113 7.24 -13.67 13.70
C SER A 113 7.05 -13.43 15.20
N GLY A 114 7.87 -12.55 15.80
CA GLY A 114 7.86 -12.30 17.25
C GLY A 114 8.42 -13.46 18.06
N ILE A 115 9.39 -14.18 17.47
CA ILE A 115 10.07 -15.36 18.06
C ILE A 115 11.44 -14.93 18.59
#